data_AF-A0A1S0UFI7-F1
#
_entry.id   AF-A0A1S0UFI7-F1
#
_cell.length_a   1.000
_cell.length_b   1.000
_cell.length_c   1.000
_cell.angle_alpha   90.00
_cell.angle_beta   90.00
_cell.angle_gamma   90.00
#
_symmetry.space_group_name_H-M   'P 1'
#
loop_
_entity.id
_entity.type
_entity.pdbx_description
1 polymer ?
#
loop_
_entity_poly.entity_id
_entity_poly.type
_entity_poly.pdbx_seq_one_letter_code
_entity_poly.pdbx_strand_id
1 'polypeptide(L)'
;MQVPKMRWHSCVTRINNLMPMAVSSIYIRKHFDNEAKKQVEEMIDLIMAAFVDMLQTEDWLTEHAKGFAKEKVDAMNKKLVIQIIWMIQN
;
A
#
# COMPACT_ATOMS: atom_id res chain seq x y z
N MET A 1 -17.75 12.69 -28.17
CA MET A 1 -17.34 14.09 -27.90
C MET A 1 -16.59 14.09 -26.56
N GLN A 2 -15.28 14.37 -26.53
CA GLN A 2 -14.55 14.44 -25.25
C GLN A 2 -14.78 15.81 -24.62
N VAL A 3 -15.32 15.83 -23.41
CA VAL A 3 -15.49 17.08 -22.64
C VAL A 3 -14.09 17.62 -22.31
N PRO A 4 -13.77 18.88 -22.69
CA PRO A 4 -12.46 19.45 -22.39
C PRO A 4 -12.26 19.49 -20.86
N LYS A 5 -11.15 18.90 -20.39
CA LYS A 5 -10.80 18.92 -18.96
C LYS A 5 -10.71 20.37 -18.46
N MET A 6 -11.37 20.65 -17.34
CA MET A 6 -11.26 21.95 -16.68
C MET A 6 -9.81 22.30 -16.35
N ARG A 7 -9.44 23.57 -16.50
CA ARG A 7 -8.06 24.05 -16.35
C ARG A 7 -7.42 23.65 -15.02
N TRP A 8 -8.15 23.75 -13.91
CA TRP A 8 -7.65 23.38 -12.58
C TRP A 8 -7.26 21.90 -12.51
N HIS A 9 -8.02 21.02 -13.15
CA HIS A 9 -7.76 19.58 -13.14
C HIS A 9 -6.46 19.29 -13.90
N SER A 10 -6.24 19.96 -15.04
CA SER A 10 -4.99 19.84 -15.81
C SER A 10 -3.79 20.36 -15.02
N CYS A 11 -3.93 21.48 -14.28
CA CYS A 11 -2.88 22.01 -13.42
C CYS A 11 -2.53 21.05 -12.28
N VAL A 12 -3.52 20.52 -11.56
CA VAL A 12 -3.31 19.55 -10.47
C VAL A 12 -2.67 18.27 -11.01
N THR A 13 -3.14 17.75 -12.14
CA THR A 13 -2.57 16.55 -12.77
C THR A 13 -1.09 16.76 -13.12
N ARG A 14 -0.75 17.93 -13.69
CA ARG A 14 0.63 18.26 -14.04
C ARG A 14 1.54 18.34 -12.82
N ILE A 15 1.09 18.98 -11.74
CA ILE A 15 1.86 19.07 -10.49
C ILE A 15 2.01 17.70 -9.84
N ASN A 16 0.96 16.88 -9.84
CA ASN A 16 1.02 15.52 -9.30
C ASN A 16 2.03 14.65 -10.06
N ASN A 17 2.17 14.83 -11.38
CA ASN A 17 3.16 14.11 -12.18
C ASN A 17 4.59 14.61 -11.95
N LEU A 18 4.78 15.90 -11.70
CA LEU A 18 6.11 16.51 -11.50
C LEU A 18 6.61 16.33 -10.07
N MET A 19 5.72 16.42 -9.08
CA MET A 19 6.06 16.42 -7.66
C MET A 19 5.07 15.56 -6.85
N PRO A 20 4.98 14.24 -7.13
CA PRO A 20 3.99 13.36 -6.52
C PRO A 20 4.13 13.31 -4.99
N MET A 21 5.36 13.31 -4.48
CA MET A 21 5.63 13.21 -3.04
C MET A 21 5.18 14.46 -2.27
N ALA A 22 5.40 15.65 -2.83
CA ALA A 22 5.04 16.91 -2.18
C ALA A 22 3.51 17.12 -2.17
N VAL A 23 2.82 16.78 -3.27
CA VAL A 23 1.35 16.85 -3.33
C VAL A 23 0.73 15.83 -2.36
N SER A 24 1.27 14.62 -2.33
CA SER A 24 0.77 13.55 -1.46
C SER A 24 0.99 13.88 0.03
N SER A 25 2.12 14.46 0.41
CA SER A 25 2.38 14.83 1.81
C SER A 25 1.41 15.90 2.32
N ILE A 26 1.06 16.89 1.49
CA ILE A 26 0.05 17.91 1.80
C ILE A 26 -1.33 17.27 1.98
N TYR A 27 -1.71 16.36 1.08
CA TYR A 27 -2.98 15.64 1.17
C TYR A 27 -3.08 14.80 2.44
N ILE A 28 -2.03 14.01 2.72
CA ILE A 28 -1.99 13.11 3.87
C ILE A 28 -2.05 13.90 5.18
N ARG A 29 -1.28 15.00 5.30
CA ARG A 29 -1.31 15.86 6.51
C ARG A 29 -2.69 16.45 6.82
N LYS A 30 -3.54 16.64 5.81
CA LYS A 30 -4.80 17.35 5.94
C LYS A 30 -6.03 16.44 6.02
N HIS A 31 -5.94 15.24 5.44
CA HIS A 31 -7.08 14.34 5.26
C HIS A 31 -6.86 12.92 5.78
N PHE A 32 -5.62 12.54 6.12
CA PHE A 32 -5.34 11.18 6.56
C PHE A 32 -5.47 11.06 8.08
N ASP A 33 -6.46 10.30 8.52
CA ASP A 33 -6.66 9.94 9.91
C ASP A 33 -5.71 8.78 10.29
N ASN A 34 -5.10 8.86 11.48
CA ASN A 34 -4.28 7.79 12.02
C ASN A 34 -5.09 6.52 12.31
N GLU A 35 -6.40 6.64 12.51
CA GLU A 35 -7.27 5.46 12.69
C GLU A 35 -7.42 4.68 11.38
N ALA A 36 -7.58 5.36 10.26
CA ALA A 36 -7.65 4.72 8.94
C ALA A 36 -6.34 3.98 8.60
N LYS A 37 -5.20 4.50 9.06
CA LYS A 37 -3.91 3.81 8.95
C LYS A 37 -3.94 2.46 9.64
N LYS A 38 -4.35 2.44 10.91
CA LYS A 38 -4.33 1.24 11.75
C LYS A 38 -5.25 0.16 11.18
N GLN A 39 -6.43 0.55 10.72
CA GLN A 39 -7.38 -0.36 10.07
C GLN A 39 -6.79 -1.00 8.80
N VAL A 40 -6.08 -0.24 7.97
CA VAL A 40 -5.43 -0.77 6.77
C VAL A 40 -4.27 -1.69 7.14
N GLU A 41 -3.49 -1.37 8.18
CA GLU A 41 -2.41 -2.24 8.67
C GLU A 41 -2.97 -3.58 9.18
N GLU A 42 -4.06 -3.55 9.95
CA GLU A 42 -4.76 -4.76 10.41
C GLU A 42 -5.34 -5.57 9.25
N MET A 43 -5.93 -4.92 8.24
CA MET A 43 -6.42 -5.61 7.04
C MET A 43 -5.30 -6.32 6.28
N ILE A 44 -4.13 -5.68 6.13
CA ILE A 44 -2.98 -6.28 5.45
C ILE A 44 -2.49 -7.51 6.22
N ASP A 45 -2.43 -7.44 7.54
CA ASP A 45 -2.03 -8.56 8.39
C ASP A 45 -3.00 -9.75 8.23
N LEU A 46 -4.30 -9.50 8.21
CA LEU A 46 -5.32 -10.53 7.97
C LEU A 46 -5.17 -11.17 6.59
N ILE A 47 -4.90 -10.39 5.54
CA ILE A 47 -4.70 -10.92 4.18
C ILE A 47 -3.44 -11.78 4.10
N MET A 48 -2.35 -11.34 4.72
CA MET A 48 -1.10 -12.10 4.77
C MET A 48 -1.28 -13.43 5.52
N ALA A 49 -1.97 -13.40 6.66
CA ALA A 49 -2.29 -14.62 7.42
C ALA A 49 -3.14 -15.60 6.60
N ALA A 50 -4.23 -15.11 5.98
CA ALA A 50 -5.08 -15.94 5.13
C ALA A 50 -4.33 -16.55 3.94
N PHE A 51 -3.37 -15.82 3.37
CA PHE A 51 -2.52 -16.34 2.29
C PHE A 51 -1.59 -17.46 2.76
N VAL A 52 -1.02 -17.35 3.97
CA VAL A 52 -0.20 -18.42 4.57
C VAL A 52 -1.04 -19.64 4.87
N ASP A 53 -2.24 -19.47 5.44
CA ASP A 53 -3.15 -20.58 5.73
C ASP A 53 -3.56 -21.31 4.45
N MET A 54 -3.87 -20.57 3.39
CA MET A 54 -4.17 -21.15 2.07
C MET A 54 -3.00 -21.97 1.54
N LEU A 55 -1.76 -21.48 1.65
CA LEU A 55 -0.57 -22.21 1.20
C LEU A 55 -0.33 -23.51 1.98
N GLN A 56 -0.77 -23.61 3.23
CA GLN A 56 -0.66 -24.82 4.03
C GLN A 56 -1.65 -25.91 3.59
N THR A 57 -2.86 -25.50 3.17
CA THR A 57 -3.95 -26.41 2.77
C THR A 57 -3.80 -26.99 1.36
N GLU A 58 -2.92 -26.42 0.52
CA GLU A 58 -2.75 -26.87 -0.86
C GLU A 58 -1.84 -28.10 -0.96
N ASP A 59 -2.37 -29.17 -1.58
CA ASP A 59 -1.67 -30.46 -1.76
C ASP A 59 -0.69 -30.47 -2.94
N TRP A 60 -0.79 -29.51 -3.86
CA TRP A 60 0.05 -29.43 -5.05
C TRP A 60 1.43 -28.80 -4.79
N LEU A 61 1.61 -28.16 -3.62
CA LEU A 61 2.87 -27.56 -3.18
C LEU A 61 3.67 -28.55 -2.34
N THR A 62 4.91 -28.83 -2.73
CA THR A 62 5.85 -29.60 -1.88
C THR A 62 6.16 -28.81 -0.60
N GLU A 63 6.39 -29.50 0.51
CA GLU A 63 6.74 -28.89 1.81
C GLU A 63 7.92 -27.90 1.73
N HIS A 64 8.90 -28.18 0.87
CA HIS A 64 9.99 -27.25 0.58
C HIS A 64 9.49 -25.92 -0.01
N ALA A 65 8.57 -25.97 -0.99
CA ALA A 65 8.00 -24.78 -1.61
C ALA A 65 7.10 -23.99 -0.65
N LYS A 66 6.38 -24.69 0.26
CA LYS A 66 5.60 -24.05 1.34
C LYS A 66 6.50 -23.26 2.30
N GLY A 67 7.66 -23.80 2.67
CA GLY A 67 8.66 -23.12 3.48
C GLY A 67 9.16 -21.82 2.84
N PHE A 68 9.56 -21.87 1.57
CA PHE A 68 9.99 -20.67 0.82
C PHE A 68 8.88 -19.64 0.65
N ALA A 69 7.63 -20.09 0.44
CA ALA A 69 6.49 -19.19 0.31
C ALA A 69 6.22 -18.45 1.63
N LYS A 70 6.34 -19.14 2.78
CA LYS A 70 6.21 -18.52 4.10
C LYS A 70 7.32 -17.50 4.36
N GLU A 71 8.58 -17.85 4.10
CA GLU A 71 9.70 -16.89 4.23
C GLU A 71 9.50 -15.66 3.34
N LYS A 72 8.94 -15.83 2.14
CA LYS A 72 8.64 -14.73 1.24
C LYS A 72 7.55 -13.82 1.79
N VAL A 73 6.51 -14.37 2.41
CA VAL A 73 5.43 -13.59 3.05
C VAL A 73 5.97 -12.84 4.27
N ASP A 74 6.78 -13.50 5.11
CA ASP A 74 7.42 -12.86 6.26
C ASP A 74 8.40 -11.75 5.83
N ALA A 75 9.05 -11.93 4.67
CA ALA A 75 9.93 -10.92 4.06
C ALA A 75 9.19 -9.81 3.29
N MET A 76 7.89 -9.98 2.97
CA MET A 76 7.03 -8.94 2.40
C MET A 76 6.78 -7.87 3.48
N ASN A 77 7.80 -7.04 3.65
CA ASN A 77 7.83 -5.98 4.63
C ASN A 77 6.69 -4.99 4.38
N LYS A 78 6.00 -4.61 5.47
CA LYS A 78 5.10 -3.45 5.63
C LYS A 78 5.71 -2.09 5.25
N LYS A 79 6.90 -2.09 4.63
CA LYS A 79 7.71 -0.95 4.23
C LYS A 79 6.92 0.09 3.46
N LEU A 80 6.08 -0.29 2.50
CA LEU A 80 5.42 0.72 1.64
C LEU A 80 4.51 1.67 2.42
N VAL A 81 3.79 1.17 3.43
CA VAL A 81 2.90 1.99 4.27
C VAL A 81 3.71 2.78 5.31
N ILE A 82 4.65 2.12 6.00
CA ILE A 82 5.43 2.73 7.08
C ILE A 82 6.40 3.79 6.57
N GLN A 83 7.07 3.58 5.43
CA GLN A 83 8.09 4.50 4.88
C GLN A 83 7.47 5.84 4.44
N ILE A 84 6.28 5.80 3.83
CA ILE A 84 5.55 7.02 3.42
C ILE A 84 5.17 7.82 4.66
N ILE A 85 4.76 7.14 5.74
CA ILE A 85 4.28 7.79 6.97
C ILE A 85 5.43 8.38 7.78
N TRP A 86 6.57 7.68 7.85
CA TRP A 86 7.80 8.18 8.48
C TRP A 86 8.32 9.46 7.82
N MET A 87 8.21 9.59 6.49
CA MET A 87 8.62 10.79 5.76
C MET A 87 7.69 12.00 5.95
N ILE A 88 6.49 11.82 6.51
CA ILE A 88 5.49 12.89 6.65
C ILE A 88 5.45 13.43 8.07
N GLN A 89 5.78 12.59 9.06
CA GLN A 89 5.82 12.92 10.50
C GLN A 89 7.19 13.39 11.01
N ASN A 90 8.25 13.37 10.17
CA ASN A 90 9.58 13.94 10.47
C ASN A 90 9.90 15.09 9.49
#